data_AF-A0A831LZJ7-F1
#
_entry.id   AF-A0A831LZJ7-F1
#
_cell.length_a   1.000
_cell.length_b   1.000
_cell.length_c   1.000
_cell.angle_alpha   90.00
_cell.angle_beta   90.00
_cell.angle_gamma   90.00
#
_symmetry.space_group_name_H-M   'P 1'
#
loop_
_entity.id
_entity.type
_entity.pdbx_description
1 polymer ?
#
loop_
_entity_poly.entity_id
_entity_poly.type
_entity_poly.pdbx_seq_one_letter_code
_entity_poly.pdbx_strand_id
1 'polypeptide(L)'
;MERIDLQLLAMVEDAKKKLAEKGFRLNEKFLMTGFSASGTFVNRFTAIHPEKVLAAAAGGLNGLLILPFSELENEPLNFPLGVSDFQDLFGKPFNAEAFKNTPQFLFMGELDDNDAIPYKDGYDLDERELVFKLLGEEMQPARWQKCREIYGKENMNATIKTFSGIGHEQPEVVKDEIVEFFKNHIN
;
A
#
# COMPACT_ATOMS: atom_id res chain seq x y z
N MET A 1 -3.50 18.23 -5.17
CA MET A 1 -2.60 17.10 -4.92
C MET A 1 -1.52 17.06 -5.98
N GLU A 2 -0.24 16.98 -5.60
CA GLU A 2 0.86 16.78 -6.55
C GLU A 2 0.91 15.30 -7.00
N ARG A 3 1.07 15.06 -8.32
CA ARG A 3 1.07 13.72 -8.93
C ARG A 3 2.47 13.07 -8.94
N ILE A 4 3.04 12.89 -7.74
CA ILE A 4 4.37 12.26 -7.56
C ILE A 4 4.41 10.83 -8.12
N ASP A 5 3.27 10.14 -8.14
CA ASP A 5 3.10 8.85 -8.80
C ASP A 5 3.47 8.89 -10.29
N LEU A 6 3.08 9.95 -11.01
CA LEU A 6 3.43 10.12 -12.42
C LEU A 6 4.91 10.44 -12.60
N GLN A 7 5.52 11.18 -11.67
CA GLN A 7 6.95 11.43 -11.68
C GLN A 7 7.74 10.13 -11.51
N LEU A 8 7.33 9.25 -10.59
CA LEU A 8 7.96 7.94 -10.43
C LEU A 8 7.80 7.09 -11.70
N LEU A 9 6.63 7.09 -12.34
CA LEU A 9 6.46 6.41 -13.63
C LEU A 9 7.42 6.94 -14.70
N ALA A 10 7.59 8.26 -14.81
CA ALA A 10 8.53 8.85 -15.75
C ALA A 10 9.98 8.44 -15.45
N MET A 11 10.36 8.37 -14.16
CA MET A 11 11.69 7.89 -13.74
C MET A 11 11.90 6.41 -14.08
N VAL A 12 10.89 5.57 -13.88
CA VAL A 12 10.94 4.15 -14.26
C VAL A 12 11.12 3.99 -15.76
N GLU A 13 10.37 4.73 -16.58
CA GLU A 13 10.49 4.64 -18.04
C GLU A 13 11.84 5.14 -18.55
N ASP A 14 12.40 6.22 -17.98
CA ASP A 14 13.77 6.68 -18.29
C ASP A 14 14.82 5.63 -17.91
N ALA A 15 14.70 5.03 -16.71
CA ALA A 15 15.61 3.97 -16.26
C ALA A 15 15.51 2.74 -17.18
N LYS A 16 14.29 2.33 -17.56
CA LYS A 16 14.08 1.22 -18.49
C LYS A 16 14.73 1.47 -19.84
N LYS A 17 14.58 2.68 -20.40
CA LYS A 17 15.23 3.05 -21.66
C LYS A 17 16.75 2.91 -21.57
N LYS A 18 17.37 3.48 -20.52
CA LYS A 18 18.83 3.42 -20.31
C LYS A 18 19.36 1.99 -20.12
N LEU A 19 18.58 1.13 -19.46
CA LEU A 19 18.93 -0.28 -19.28
C LEU A 19 18.75 -1.07 -20.59
N ALA A 20 17.70 -0.80 -21.36
CA ALA A 20 17.49 -1.43 -22.66
C ALA A 20 18.62 -1.08 -23.66
N GLU A 21 19.08 0.18 -23.67
CA GLU A 21 20.25 0.63 -24.46
C GLU A 21 21.56 -0.11 -24.09
N LYS A 22 21.65 -0.64 -22.87
CA LYS A 22 22.76 -1.48 -22.40
C LYS A 22 22.56 -2.98 -22.67
N GLY A 23 21.49 -3.36 -23.35
CA GLY A 23 21.18 -4.75 -23.74
C GLY A 23 20.42 -5.55 -22.69
N PHE A 24 19.89 -4.92 -21.62
CA PHE A 24 19.05 -5.62 -20.65
C PHE A 24 17.63 -5.84 -21.20
N ARG A 25 17.09 -7.03 -20.98
CA ARG A 25 15.66 -7.33 -21.20
C ARG A 25 14.89 -6.98 -19.93
N LEU A 26 13.82 -6.21 -20.09
CA LEU A 26 13.06 -5.67 -18.96
C LEU A 26 11.59 -6.05 -19.10
N ASN A 27 10.95 -6.31 -17.97
CA ASN A 27 9.52 -6.54 -17.89
C ASN A 27 8.75 -5.21 -17.95
N GLU A 28 7.51 -5.25 -18.42
CA GLU A 28 6.64 -4.07 -18.46
C GLU A 28 6.28 -3.60 -17.04
N LYS A 29 5.98 -4.56 -16.15
CA LYS A 29 5.70 -4.32 -14.74
C LYS A 29 6.97 -4.38 -13.88
N PHE A 30 6.95 -3.70 -12.74
CA PHE A 30 8.07 -3.64 -11.80
C PHE A 30 7.65 -3.99 -10.37
N LEU A 31 8.63 -4.39 -9.56
CA LEU A 31 8.43 -4.66 -8.13
C LEU A 31 8.51 -3.35 -7.36
N MET A 32 7.73 -3.22 -6.30
CA MET A 32 7.77 -2.06 -5.42
C MET A 32 7.96 -2.48 -3.97
N THR A 33 8.87 -1.83 -3.27
CA THR A 33 9.01 -2.02 -1.83
C THR A 33 9.26 -0.71 -1.10
N GLY A 34 8.78 -0.64 0.14
CA GLY A 34 8.90 0.54 0.99
C GLY A 34 8.57 0.23 2.45
N PHE A 35 9.10 1.05 3.35
CA PHE A 35 8.87 0.97 4.79
C PHE A 35 8.53 2.35 5.35
N SER A 36 7.67 2.39 6.37
CA SER A 36 7.15 3.62 6.98
C SER A 36 6.47 4.51 5.93
N ALA A 37 6.78 5.80 5.85
CA ALA A 37 6.23 6.72 4.85
C ALA A 37 6.34 6.20 3.40
N SER A 38 7.46 5.55 3.04
CA SER A 38 7.62 4.96 1.70
C SER A 38 6.77 3.70 1.51
N GLY A 39 6.46 2.97 2.58
CA GLY A 39 5.50 1.85 2.57
C GLY A 39 4.08 2.33 2.29
N THR A 40 3.65 3.40 2.97
CA THR A 40 2.37 4.07 2.66
C THR A 40 2.30 4.53 1.21
N PHE A 41 3.39 5.08 0.67
CA PHE A 41 3.47 5.43 -0.74
C PHE A 41 3.36 4.20 -1.66
N VAL A 42 4.02 3.08 -1.35
CA VAL A 42 3.91 1.84 -2.15
C VAL A 42 2.49 1.29 -2.14
N ASN A 43 1.80 1.30 -0.99
CA ASN A 43 0.38 0.88 -0.91
C ASN A 43 -0.51 1.79 -1.80
N ARG A 44 -0.33 3.11 -1.70
CA ARG A 44 -1.00 4.12 -2.55
C ARG A 44 -0.71 3.96 -4.03
N PHE A 45 0.55 3.85 -4.40
CA PHE A 45 0.96 3.69 -5.78
C PHE A 45 0.37 2.41 -6.40
N THR A 46 0.35 1.31 -5.64
CA THR A 46 -0.23 0.04 -6.09
C THR A 46 -1.73 0.16 -6.37
N ALA A 47 -2.46 0.93 -5.58
CA ALA A 47 -3.88 1.23 -5.83
C ALA A 47 -4.07 2.15 -7.05
N ILE A 48 -3.17 3.13 -7.25
CA ILE A 48 -3.25 4.07 -8.39
C ILE A 48 -2.89 3.38 -9.71
N HIS A 49 -1.85 2.55 -9.73
CA HIS A 49 -1.26 1.95 -10.95
C HIS A 49 -1.06 0.43 -10.83
N PRO A 50 -2.10 -0.37 -10.49
CA PRO A 50 -1.96 -1.81 -10.34
C PRO A 50 -1.49 -2.51 -11.63
N GLU A 51 -1.75 -1.90 -12.80
CA GLU A 51 -1.28 -2.39 -14.10
C GLU A 51 0.23 -2.26 -14.29
N LYS A 52 0.93 -1.46 -13.48
CA LYS A 52 2.37 -1.22 -13.56
C LYS A 52 3.16 -2.01 -12.52
N VAL A 53 2.49 -2.52 -11.49
CA VAL A 53 3.11 -3.22 -10.36
C VAL A 53 3.01 -4.73 -10.57
N LEU A 54 4.15 -5.42 -10.56
CA LEU A 54 4.22 -6.88 -10.64
C LEU A 54 3.89 -7.51 -9.28
N ALA A 55 4.47 -6.96 -8.22
CA ALA A 55 4.19 -7.29 -6.83
C ALA A 55 4.67 -6.14 -5.94
N ALA A 56 4.01 -5.92 -4.80
CA ALA A 56 4.34 -4.86 -3.84
C ALA A 56 4.61 -5.42 -2.44
N ALA A 57 5.66 -4.94 -1.78
CA ALA A 57 5.96 -5.27 -0.39
C ALA A 57 6.10 -4.00 0.45
N ALA A 58 5.17 -3.75 1.37
CA ALA A 58 5.11 -2.51 2.13
C ALA A 58 4.96 -2.78 3.62
N GLY A 59 5.66 -2.04 4.47
CA GLY A 59 5.46 -2.15 5.92
C GLY A 59 5.61 -0.85 6.68
N GLY A 60 5.34 -0.88 7.99
CA GLY A 60 5.22 0.33 8.80
C GLY A 60 4.06 1.22 8.34
N LEU A 61 2.93 0.61 8.03
CA LEU A 61 1.77 1.18 7.33
C LEU A 61 0.82 1.97 8.25
N ASN A 62 1.24 2.32 9.47
CA ASN A 62 0.38 2.96 10.47
C ASN A 62 -0.90 2.13 10.77
N GLY A 63 -0.85 0.81 10.62
CA GLY A 63 -2.04 -0.04 10.76
C GLY A 63 -3.17 0.26 9.77
N LEU A 64 -2.93 1.04 8.71
CA LEU A 64 -3.94 1.52 7.77
C LEU A 64 -3.59 1.08 6.34
N LEU A 65 -4.57 0.54 5.63
CA LEU A 65 -4.48 0.16 4.23
C LEU A 65 -5.53 0.92 3.42
N ILE A 66 -5.25 1.18 2.14
CA ILE A 66 -6.31 1.58 1.21
C ILE A 66 -7.35 0.47 1.12
N LEU A 67 -8.61 0.83 1.30
CA LEU A 67 -9.72 -0.08 1.11
C LEU A 67 -10.23 0.01 -0.33
N PRO A 68 -10.48 -1.10 -1.03
CA PRO A 68 -10.92 -1.08 -2.43
C PRO A 68 -12.42 -0.73 -2.57
N PHE A 69 -12.93 0.21 -1.78
CA PHE A 69 -14.35 0.58 -1.72
C PHE A 69 -14.55 2.09 -1.85
N SER A 70 -15.66 2.48 -2.48
CA SER A 70 -16.12 3.86 -2.48
C SER A 70 -16.83 4.25 -1.18
N GLU A 71 -17.33 3.27 -0.42
CA GLU A 71 -18.03 3.51 0.85
C GLU A 71 -17.86 2.34 1.84
N LEU A 72 -17.98 2.63 3.12
CA LEU A 72 -18.02 1.64 4.20
C LEU A 72 -18.95 2.15 5.30
N GLU A 73 -19.90 1.30 5.73
CA GLU A 73 -20.89 1.65 6.76
C GLU A 73 -21.70 2.94 6.45
N ASN A 74 -22.00 3.16 5.15
CA ASN A 74 -22.66 4.35 4.58
C ASN A 74 -21.83 5.65 4.62
N GLU A 75 -20.53 5.56 4.93
CA GLU A 75 -19.62 6.70 4.81
C GLU A 75 -18.84 6.61 3.49
N PRO A 76 -18.77 7.71 2.71
CA PRO A 76 -17.91 7.74 1.53
C PRO A 76 -16.44 7.66 1.93
N LEU A 77 -15.67 6.84 1.21
CA LEU A 77 -14.24 6.64 1.46
C LEU A 77 -13.42 7.27 0.33
N ASN A 78 -13.05 8.53 0.50
CA ASN A 78 -12.15 9.20 -0.44
C ASN A 78 -10.74 8.61 -0.37
N PHE A 79 -9.97 8.77 -1.43
CA PHE A 79 -8.54 8.45 -1.41
C PHE A 79 -7.81 9.35 -0.40
N PRO A 80 -6.93 8.80 0.46
CA PRO A 80 -6.33 7.47 0.40
C PRO A 80 -6.95 6.43 1.34
N LEU A 81 -8.14 6.66 1.90
CA LEU A 81 -8.83 5.64 2.71
C LEU A 81 -9.59 4.64 1.83
N GLY A 82 -10.22 5.14 0.76
CA GLY A 82 -10.89 4.34 -0.26
C GLY A 82 -10.75 4.93 -1.65
N VAL A 83 -11.81 4.82 -2.45
CA VAL A 83 -11.79 5.15 -3.89
C VAL A 83 -13.01 5.93 -4.39
N SER A 84 -13.78 6.62 -3.53
CA SER A 84 -15.00 7.35 -3.98
C SER A 84 -14.72 8.49 -4.96
N ASP A 85 -13.63 9.23 -4.76
CA ASP A 85 -13.22 10.39 -5.56
C ASP A 85 -12.13 10.06 -6.57
N PHE A 86 -11.88 8.77 -6.81
CA PHE A 86 -10.75 8.30 -7.62
C PHE A 86 -10.79 8.79 -9.07
N GLN A 87 -12.00 8.86 -9.67
CA GLN A 87 -12.20 9.40 -11.01
C GLN A 87 -11.80 10.87 -11.10
N ASP A 88 -12.12 11.66 -10.07
CA ASP A 88 -11.84 13.11 -10.03
C ASP A 88 -10.36 13.37 -9.79
N LEU A 89 -9.72 12.58 -8.91
CA LEU A 89 -8.29 12.74 -8.57
C LEU A 89 -7.35 12.24 -9.68
N PHE A 90 -7.68 11.12 -10.32
CA PHE A 90 -6.76 10.43 -11.22
C PHE A 90 -7.19 10.45 -12.69
N GLY A 91 -8.40 10.93 -12.99
CA GLY A 91 -8.95 10.97 -14.35
C GLY A 91 -9.30 9.60 -14.93
N LYS A 92 -9.32 8.55 -14.09
CA LYS A 92 -9.65 7.16 -14.45
C LYS A 92 -10.43 6.49 -13.32
N PRO A 93 -11.30 5.51 -13.61
CA PRO A 93 -11.95 4.74 -12.56
C PRO A 93 -10.94 3.86 -11.83
N PHE A 94 -11.23 3.52 -10.57
CA PHE A 94 -10.42 2.58 -9.81
C PHE A 94 -10.45 1.18 -10.44
N ASN A 95 -9.28 0.62 -10.72
CA ASN A 95 -9.18 -0.73 -11.31
C ASN A 95 -9.17 -1.79 -10.21
N ALA A 96 -10.35 -2.05 -9.65
CA ALA A 96 -10.52 -2.98 -8.53
C ALA A 96 -10.03 -4.40 -8.84
N GLU A 97 -10.27 -4.89 -10.05
CA GLU A 97 -9.83 -6.23 -10.46
C GLU A 97 -8.30 -6.33 -10.52
N ALA A 98 -7.63 -5.37 -11.15
CA ALA A 98 -6.17 -5.36 -11.20
C ALA A 98 -5.56 -5.20 -9.81
N PHE A 99 -6.10 -4.30 -8.97
CA PHE A 99 -5.62 -4.12 -7.60
C PHE A 99 -5.81 -5.38 -6.75
N LYS A 100 -6.99 -6.01 -6.83
CA LYS A 100 -7.30 -7.28 -6.16
C LYS A 100 -6.32 -8.39 -6.54
N ASN A 101 -5.95 -8.47 -7.82
CA ASN A 101 -5.08 -9.52 -8.33
C ASN A 101 -3.58 -9.20 -8.17
N THR A 102 -3.21 -7.94 -7.87
CA THR A 102 -1.81 -7.56 -7.67
C THR A 102 -1.28 -8.18 -6.37
N PRO A 103 -0.24 -9.03 -6.41
CA PRO A 103 0.35 -9.63 -5.22
C PRO A 103 0.91 -8.59 -4.27
N GLN A 104 0.54 -8.68 -3.00
CA GLN A 104 0.95 -7.74 -1.96
C GLN A 104 1.49 -8.48 -0.72
N PHE A 105 2.61 -8.01 -0.18
CA PHE A 105 3.14 -8.42 1.12
C PHE A 105 3.13 -7.19 2.05
N LEU A 106 2.13 -7.12 2.92
CA LEU A 106 1.86 -5.97 3.78
C LEU A 106 2.17 -6.35 5.22
N PHE A 107 2.99 -5.56 5.91
CA PHE A 107 3.47 -5.96 7.23
C PHE A 107 3.60 -4.85 8.26
N MET A 108 3.48 -5.24 9.53
CA MET A 108 3.69 -4.38 10.70
C MET A 108 4.50 -5.13 11.76
N GLY A 109 5.25 -4.41 12.58
CA GLY A 109 5.76 -4.93 13.83
C GLY A 109 4.64 -5.07 14.87
N GLU A 110 4.67 -6.12 15.69
CA GLU A 110 3.76 -6.28 16.83
C GLU A 110 3.90 -5.15 17.85
N LEU A 111 5.11 -4.65 18.03
CA LEU A 111 5.46 -3.59 18.98
C LEU A 111 5.61 -2.23 18.29
N ASP A 112 5.17 -2.10 17.04
CA ASP A 112 5.19 -0.82 16.33
C ASP A 112 4.11 0.10 16.92
N ASP A 113 4.53 1.22 17.51
CA ASP A 113 3.70 2.24 18.13
C ASP A 113 3.77 3.59 17.40
N ASN A 114 4.43 3.64 16.23
CA ASN A 114 4.61 4.86 15.44
C ASN A 114 3.33 5.22 14.66
N ASP A 115 2.29 5.63 15.37
CA ASP A 115 1.00 6.03 14.79
C ASP A 115 1.00 7.50 14.35
N ALA A 116 1.00 7.75 13.04
CA ALA A 116 0.90 9.09 12.47
C ALA A 116 -0.54 9.66 12.42
N ILE A 117 -1.57 8.82 12.58
CA ILE A 117 -2.98 9.24 12.37
C ILE A 117 -3.46 10.28 13.38
N PRO A 118 -3.09 10.24 14.67
CA PRO A 118 -3.42 11.29 15.64
C PRO A 118 -2.83 12.68 15.35
N TYR A 119 -1.87 12.80 14.43
CA TYR A 119 -1.13 14.04 14.17
C TYR A 119 -1.57 14.71 12.85
N LYS A 120 -1.70 16.04 12.88
CA LYS A 120 -2.29 16.84 11.79
C LYS A 120 -1.38 16.99 10.56
N ASP A 121 -0.12 16.64 10.69
CA ASP A 121 0.86 16.60 9.62
C ASP A 121 0.75 15.32 8.76
N GLY A 122 0.11 14.27 9.29
CA GLY A 122 -0.10 13.01 8.59
C GLY A 122 -1.46 12.86 7.91
N TYR A 123 -2.53 13.32 8.57
CA TYR A 123 -3.92 13.14 8.14
C TYR A 123 -4.77 14.36 8.47
N ASP A 124 -5.68 14.70 7.56
CA ASP A 124 -6.69 15.73 7.79
C ASP A 124 -7.70 15.28 8.86
N LEU A 125 -8.41 16.23 9.46
CA LEU A 125 -9.29 15.97 10.60
C LEU A 125 -10.43 15.01 10.25
N ASP A 126 -11.04 15.21 9.09
CA ASP A 126 -12.13 14.38 8.56
C ASP A 126 -11.64 12.97 8.23
N GLU A 127 -10.47 12.83 7.58
CA GLU A 127 -9.85 11.52 7.35
C GLU A 127 -9.61 10.76 8.65
N ARG A 128 -9.05 11.45 9.66
CA ARG A 128 -8.78 10.85 10.97
C ARG A 128 -10.04 10.37 11.68
N GLU A 129 -11.06 11.23 11.76
CA GLU A 129 -12.33 10.89 12.39
C GLU A 129 -12.96 9.68 11.70
N LEU A 130 -12.85 9.60 10.38
CA LEU A 130 -13.35 8.48 9.60
C LEU A 130 -12.59 7.18 9.89
N VAL A 131 -11.26 7.23 9.95
CA VAL A 131 -10.44 6.07 10.35
C VAL A 131 -10.84 5.59 11.74
N PHE A 132 -10.90 6.49 12.72
CA PHE A 132 -11.21 6.13 14.10
C PHE A 132 -12.60 5.50 14.23
N LYS A 133 -13.58 6.07 13.51
CA LYS A 133 -14.95 5.56 13.46
C LYS A 133 -15.05 4.17 12.82
N LEU A 134 -14.42 3.96 11.67
CA LEU A 134 -14.64 2.76 10.85
C LEU A 134 -13.65 1.63 11.12
N LEU A 135 -12.42 1.98 11.47
CA LEU A 135 -11.30 1.05 11.56
C LEU A 135 -10.74 0.91 12.98
N GLY A 136 -10.81 1.98 13.77
CA GLY A 136 -10.42 1.99 15.18
C GLY A 136 -9.33 3.02 15.50
N GLU A 137 -9.36 3.54 16.73
CA GLU A 137 -8.37 4.49 17.24
C GLU A 137 -7.00 3.84 17.48
N GLU A 138 -6.99 2.65 18.08
CA GLU A 138 -5.77 1.91 18.39
C GLU A 138 -5.14 1.33 17.11
N MET A 139 -3.94 1.76 16.75
CA MET A 139 -3.21 1.30 15.56
C MET A 139 -3.03 -0.22 15.52
N GLN A 140 -2.53 -0.77 16.63
CA GLN A 140 -2.21 -2.17 16.81
C GLN A 140 -2.73 -2.65 18.17
N PRO A 141 -3.45 -3.79 18.24
CA PRO A 141 -3.80 -4.65 17.12
C PRO A 141 -5.05 -4.19 16.35
N ALA A 142 -5.86 -3.27 16.89
CA ALA A 142 -7.25 -3.09 16.47
C ALA A 142 -7.40 -2.66 15.00
N ARG A 143 -6.89 -1.48 14.63
CA ARG A 143 -7.03 -0.92 13.28
C ARG A 143 -6.41 -1.83 12.22
N TRP A 144 -5.20 -2.31 12.48
CA TRP A 144 -4.50 -3.24 11.60
C TRP A 144 -5.26 -4.56 11.39
N GLN A 145 -5.80 -5.14 12.46
CA GLN A 145 -6.60 -6.35 12.38
C GLN A 145 -7.87 -6.13 11.57
N LYS A 146 -8.54 -4.99 11.73
CA LYS A 146 -9.73 -4.65 10.93
C LYS A 146 -9.39 -4.58 9.44
N CYS A 147 -8.29 -3.92 9.06
CA CYS A 147 -7.81 -3.91 7.68
C CYS A 147 -7.54 -5.32 7.15
N ARG A 148 -6.90 -6.18 7.96
CA ARG A 148 -6.66 -7.59 7.61
C ARG A 148 -7.94 -8.37 7.37
N GLU A 149 -8.94 -8.20 8.24
CA GLU A 149 -10.25 -8.86 8.11
C GLU A 149 -10.99 -8.41 6.85
N ILE A 150 -10.93 -7.12 6.52
CA ILE A 150 -11.51 -6.57 5.30
C ILE A 150 -10.83 -7.19 4.07
N TYR A 151 -9.49 -7.14 3.98
CA TYR A 151 -8.76 -7.72 2.86
C TYR A 151 -9.03 -9.22 2.69
N GLY A 152 -9.16 -9.96 3.80
CA GLY A 152 -9.54 -11.36 3.80
C GLY A 152 -10.94 -11.61 3.24
N LYS A 153 -11.94 -10.83 3.67
CA LYS A 153 -13.33 -10.93 3.16
C LYS A 153 -13.42 -10.64 1.66
N GLU A 154 -12.66 -9.66 1.19
CA GLU A 154 -12.62 -9.30 -0.23
C GLU A 154 -11.77 -10.23 -1.10
N ASN A 155 -11.09 -11.22 -0.48
CA ASN A 155 -10.16 -12.12 -1.15
C ASN A 155 -9.09 -11.36 -1.93
N MET A 156 -8.52 -10.33 -1.33
CA MET A 156 -7.38 -9.59 -1.88
C MET A 156 -6.17 -10.52 -2.00
N ASN A 157 -5.40 -10.40 -3.09
CA ASN A 157 -4.13 -11.11 -3.24
C ASN A 157 -3.03 -10.47 -2.37
N ALA A 158 -3.24 -10.51 -1.06
CA ALA A 158 -2.38 -9.87 -0.07
C ALA A 158 -2.05 -10.82 1.08
N THR A 159 -0.77 -11.00 1.35
CA THR A 159 -0.28 -11.55 2.61
C THR A 159 -0.14 -10.39 3.59
N ILE A 160 -0.95 -10.40 4.66
CA ILE A 160 -0.91 -9.38 5.71
C ILE A 160 -0.34 -9.99 6.98
N LYS A 161 0.86 -9.57 7.36
CA LYS A 161 1.65 -10.19 8.43
C LYS A 161 1.99 -9.22 9.57
N THR A 162 1.87 -9.70 10.80
CA THR A 162 2.42 -9.01 11.98
C THR A 162 3.64 -9.79 12.45
N PHE A 163 4.78 -9.12 12.58
CA PHE A 163 6.01 -9.73 13.07
C PHE A 163 6.11 -9.59 14.59
N SER A 164 6.15 -10.71 15.31
CA SER A 164 6.20 -10.72 16.77
C SER A 164 7.53 -10.19 17.31
N GLY A 165 7.46 -9.40 18.37
CA GLY A 165 8.64 -8.80 19.03
C GLY A 165 9.38 -7.73 18.23
N ILE A 166 8.87 -7.31 17.07
CA ILE A 166 9.46 -6.26 16.22
C ILE A 166 8.71 -4.94 16.42
N GLY A 167 9.45 -3.84 16.57
CA GLY A 167 8.90 -2.48 16.65
C GLY A 167 8.76 -1.81 15.28
N HIS A 168 8.95 -0.48 15.23
CA HIS A 168 8.98 0.28 13.97
C HIS A 168 10.33 0.13 13.23
N GLU A 169 10.62 -1.07 12.76
CA GLU A 169 11.89 -1.37 12.09
C GLU A 169 11.75 -2.49 11.04
N GLN A 170 12.77 -2.62 10.20
CA GLN A 170 12.85 -3.63 9.14
C GLN A 170 14.15 -4.45 9.29
N PRO A 171 14.22 -5.36 10.29
CA PRO A 171 15.40 -6.19 10.51
C PRO A 171 15.57 -7.24 9.40
N GLU A 172 16.71 -7.91 9.39
CA GLU A 172 17.10 -8.79 8.28
C GLU A 172 16.08 -9.89 7.98
N VAL A 173 15.47 -10.48 9.01
CA VAL A 173 14.41 -11.49 8.85
C VAL A 173 13.23 -10.98 8.03
N VAL A 174 12.87 -9.69 8.16
CA VAL A 174 11.79 -9.08 7.37
C VAL A 174 12.25 -8.86 5.93
N LYS A 175 13.49 -8.43 5.72
CA LYS A 175 14.06 -8.23 4.37
C LYS A 175 14.15 -9.56 3.61
N ASP A 176 14.57 -10.63 4.28
CA ASP A 176 14.66 -11.97 3.71
C ASP A 176 13.28 -12.46 3.23
N GLU A 177 12.23 -12.25 4.02
CA GLU A 177 10.87 -12.60 3.62
C GLU A 177 10.35 -11.75 2.46
N ILE A 178 10.70 -10.47 2.38
CA ILE A 178 10.36 -9.62 1.22
C ILE A 178 11.05 -10.12 -0.05
N VAL A 179 12.34 -10.46 0.04
CA VAL A 179 13.09 -11.03 -1.08
C VAL A 179 12.48 -12.35 -1.53
N GLU A 180 12.12 -13.22 -0.59
CA GLU A 180 11.48 -14.50 -0.89
C GLU A 180 10.10 -14.31 -1.52
N PHE A 181 9.30 -13.39 -1.00
CA PHE A 181 8.02 -13.01 -1.61
C PHE A 181 8.22 -12.58 -3.07
N PHE A 182 9.19 -11.71 -3.37
CA PHE A 182 9.41 -11.28 -4.75
C PHE A 182 9.93 -12.38 -5.66
N LYS A 183 10.85 -13.25 -5.19
CA LYS A 183 11.34 -14.39 -5.98
C LYS A 183 10.19 -15.27 -6.48
N ASN A 184 9.16 -15.46 -5.67
CA ASN A 184 7.98 -16.25 -6.02
C ASN A 184 7.08 -15.61 -7.10
N HIS A 185 7.34 -14.35 -7.50
CA HIS A 185 6.54 -13.60 -8.47
C HIS A 185 7.31 -13.13 -9.71
N ILE A 186 8.62 -13.40 -9.82
CA ILE A 186 9.47 -12.95 -10.96
C ILE A 186 9.59 -14.02 -12.07
N ASN A 187 8.99 -15.21 -11.90
CA ASN A 187 9.11 -16.33 -12.83
C ASN A 187 8.76 -15.98 -14.29
#